data_AF-A0A1T4WYM9-F1
#
_entry.id   AF-A0A1T4WYM9-F1
#
_cell.length_a   1.000
_cell.length_b   1.000
_cell.length_c   1.000
_cell.angle_alpha   90.00
_cell.angle_beta   90.00
_cell.angle_gamma   90.00
#
_symmetry.space_group_name_H-M   'P 1'
#
loop_
_entity.id
_entity.type
_entity.pdbx_description
1 polymer ?
#
loop_
_entity_poly.entity_id
_entity_poly.type
_entity_poly.pdbx_seq_one_letter_code
_entity_poly.pdbx_strand_id
1 'polypeptide(L)'
;MKKLSVLGTLLVLTGCTVVPIPLNTALLPGLVPQSPPTHRALQTEIGRPVFSNPYASATIVPPQLSPTAPVGSTAPTASTTISTPLPNLPIITTGTVTSSQEMNAIGERIFRNETEGDARQLLRWHSQGNFADLGIGHLVWYPANQRGPYTETFPSFLNYVQSKNVPLPTWLANRPNQASPWANKAAFERAKDDPQLRELANFLQKTLGLQAAFMTDQLRRNLPTMVQTLPAPYRQAALNNFQVMEKTPGGVYPMLDYMVFQGSGTSSNERYNGLGWGLLQVLLNMETVQPGPNALAEFMRSANDSVMHRVAAAPAERREARMLSTWQTRIRTYKLPTRVGVASR
;
A
#
# COMPACT_ATOMS: atom_id res chain seq x y z
N MET A 1 50.38 67.32 16.28
CA MET A 1 50.89 67.26 17.67
C MET A 1 49.76 67.55 18.66
N LYS A 2 49.20 66.52 19.31
CA LYS A 2 48.80 66.50 20.73
C LYS A 2 48.24 65.11 21.06
N LYS A 3 48.64 64.64 22.23
CA LYS A 3 48.67 63.25 22.70
C LYS A 3 47.33 62.80 23.32
N LEU A 4 47.15 61.48 23.31
CA LEU A 4 46.53 60.56 24.30
C LEU A 4 45.42 61.10 25.24
N SER A 5 44.33 60.34 25.32
CA SER A 5 43.97 59.71 26.60
C SER A 5 43.21 58.39 26.38
N VAL A 6 43.75 57.33 26.95
CA VAL A 6 43.11 56.03 27.17
C VAL A 6 42.37 56.14 28.50
N LEU A 7 41.11 55.69 28.57
CA LEU A 7 40.52 55.26 29.82
C LEU A 7 39.73 53.97 29.55
N GLY A 8 40.23 52.87 30.09
CA GLY A 8 39.50 51.62 30.17
C GLY A 8 38.45 51.69 31.28
N THR A 9 37.30 51.06 31.04
CA THR A 9 36.43 50.62 32.12
C THR A 9 35.87 49.26 31.75
N LEU A 10 36.31 48.28 32.51
CA LEU A 10 35.82 46.92 32.56
C LEU A 10 34.49 46.94 33.33
N LEU A 11 33.38 46.52 32.73
CA LEU A 11 32.21 46.09 33.48
C LEU A 11 31.70 44.76 32.92
N VAL A 12 31.64 43.78 33.82
CA VAL A 12 31.31 42.39 33.60
C VAL A 12 29.79 42.20 33.70
N LEU A 13 29.25 41.52 32.68
CA LEU A 13 28.08 40.62 32.62
C LEU A 13 26.89 40.86 33.60
N THR A 14 25.73 41.16 33.02
CA THR A 14 24.43 40.65 33.46
C THR A 14 23.59 40.30 32.23
N GLY A 15 23.02 39.09 32.23
CA GLY A 15 22.33 38.50 31.10
C GLY A 15 21.02 39.20 30.74
N CYS A 16 20.67 39.15 29.46
CA CYS A 16 19.32 39.40 29.00
C CYS A 16 18.87 38.26 28.09
N THR A 17 17.75 37.70 28.51
CA THR A 17 16.92 36.65 27.92
C THR A 17 16.60 36.91 26.45
N VAL A 18 16.78 35.88 25.63
CA VAL A 18 16.22 35.83 24.27
C VAL A 18 14.71 35.65 24.39
N VAL A 19 13.95 36.70 24.05
CA VAL A 19 12.49 36.63 23.87
C VAL A 19 12.23 36.12 22.45
N PRO A 20 11.52 34.99 22.23
CA PRO A 20 11.11 34.62 20.89
C PRO A 20 9.93 35.50 20.44
N ILE A 21 10.11 36.14 19.29
CA ILE A 21 9.08 36.90 18.57
C ILE A 21 8.04 35.89 18.03
N PRO A 22 6.73 36.02 18.35
CA PRO A 22 5.73 35.21 17.70
C PRO A 22 5.50 35.71 16.26
N LEU A 23 5.78 34.85 15.28
CA LEU A 23 5.33 35.05 13.90
C LEU A 23 3.81 34.95 13.86
N ASN A 24 3.17 36.12 13.81
CA ASN A 24 1.73 36.26 13.66
C ASN A 24 1.33 35.97 12.21
N THR A 25 1.01 34.71 11.89
CA THR A 25 0.33 34.37 10.64
C THR A 25 -1.17 34.62 10.80
N ALA A 26 -1.65 35.71 10.21
CA ALA A 26 -3.07 35.97 10.07
C ALA A 26 -3.73 34.82 9.28
N LEU A 27 -4.53 34.02 9.99
CA LEU A 27 -5.35 32.94 9.45
C LEU A 27 -6.56 33.53 8.70
N LEU A 28 -6.80 33.05 7.48
CA LEU A 28 -8.07 33.22 6.78
C LEU A 28 -9.20 32.57 7.61
N PRO A 29 -10.37 33.22 7.80
CA PRO A 29 -11.46 32.65 8.58
C PRO A 29 -12.10 31.48 7.81
N GLY A 30 -12.06 30.27 8.39
CA GLY A 30 -12.77 29.09 7.87
C GLY A 30 -11.99 27.77 7.84
N LEU A 31 -10.68 27.79 8.14
CA LEU A 31 -9.87 26.58 8.27
C LEU A 31 -9.23 26.55 9.66
N VAL A 32 -10.04 26.26 10.68
CA VAL A 32 -9.50 25.78 11.94
C VAL A 32 -9.11 24.32 11.69
N PRO A 33 -7.82 23.94 11.75
CA PRO A 33 -7.47 22.54 11.78
C PRO A 33 -8.17 21.92 12.98
N GLN A 34 -8.92 20.84 12.75
CA GLN A 34 -9.37 19.99 13.84
C GLN A 34 -8.18 19.70 14.76
N SER A 35 -8.43 19.62 16.08
CA SER A 35 -7.41 19.22 17.04
C SER A 35 -6.63 18.03 16.47
N PRO A 36 -5.29 18.03 16.59
CA PRO A 36 -4.50 16.86 16.24
C PRO A 36 -5.20 15.60 16.75
N PRO A 37 -5.50 14.59 15.90
CA PRO A 37 -5.93 13.31 16.46
C PRO A 37 -4.90 12.90 17.50
N THR A 38 -5.33 12.27 18.60
CA THR A 38 -4.49 11.98 19.78
C THR A 38 -3.17 11.26 19.43
N HIS A 39 -3.09 10.66 18.24
CA HIS A 39 -1.94 9.98 17.65
C HIS A 39 -0.96 10.85 16.85
N ARG A 40 -1.24 12.13 16.59
CA ARG A 40 -0.36 13.04 15.82
C ARG A 40 0.93 13.39 16.54
N ALA A 41 0.89 13.55 17.87
CA ALA A 41 2.09 13.74 18.71
C ALA A 41 2.99 12.48 18.75
N LEU A 42 2.44 11.33 18.36
CA LEU A 42 3.08 10.02 18.50
C LEU A 42 3.90 9.67 17.25
N GLN A 43 3.54 10.19 16.07
CA GLN A 43 4.37 10.02 14.87
C GLN A 43 5.71 10.76 14.97
N THR A 44 5.79 11.84 15.75
CA THR A 44 7.06 12.53 16.06
C THR A 44 7.97 11.76 17.03
N GLU A 45 7.43 10.89 17.90
CA GLU A 45 8.24 9.98 18.73
C GLU A 45 8.85 8.83 17.92
N ILE A 46 8.24 8.47 16.78
CA ILE A 46 8.76 7.51 15.78
C ILE A 46 10.05 8.05 15.11
N GLY A 47 10.34 9.35 15.22
CA GLY A 47 11.50 10.01 14.62
C GLY A 47 12.79 10.00 15.45
N ARG A 48 12.82 9.43 16.66
CA ARG A 48 14.08 9.34 17.44
C ARG A 48 14.90 8.13 16.97
N PRO A 49 16.16 8.33 16.52
CA PRO A 49 16.95 7.26 15.93
C PRO A 49 17.40 6.29 17.03
N VAL A 50 16.98 5.03 16.93
CA VAL A 50 17.66 3.90 17.58
C VAL A 50 18.49 3.20 16.50
N PHE A 51 19.70 3.73 16.30
CA PHE A 51 20.87 3.19 15.58
C PHE A 51 20.80 2.79 14.08
N SER A 52 21.99 2.92 13.48
CA SER A 52 22.52 2.91 12.09
C SER A 52 21.78 2.25 10.92
N ASN A 53 21.59 3.08 9.87
CA ASN A 53 21.22 2.87 8.44
C ASN A 53 22.10 1.80 7.72
N PRO A 54 21.75 1.18 6.54
CA PRO A 54 21.22 1.85 5.33
C PRO A 54 20.20 1.07 4.44
N TYR A 55 19.28 1.79 3.76
CA TYR A 55 18.41 1.30 2.67
C TYR A 55 17.66 -0.03 2.88
N ALA A 56 16.66 -0.05 3.76
CA ALA A 56 15.68 -1.13 3.83
C ALA A 56 14.29 -0.63 3.44
N SER A 57 13.95 -0.75 2.15
CA SER A 57 12.55 -0.77 1.74
C SER A 57 11.99 -2.13 2.15
N ALA A 58 11.18 -2.17 3.22
CA ALA A 58 10.55 -3.39 3.68
C ALA A 58 9.42 -3.82 2.73
N THR A 59 9.78 -4.49 1.64
CA THR A 59 8.89 -5.42 0.95
C THR A 59 9.07 -6.79 1.62
N ILE A 60 7.94 -7.46 1.87
CA ILE A 60 7.71 -8.85 2.29
C ILE A 60 8.98 -9.72 2.48
N VAL A 61 9.26 -10.13 3.72
CA VAL A 61 10.29 -11.13 4.06
C VAL A 61 9.62 -12.38 4.62
N PRO A 62 9.69 -13.55 3.94
CA PRO A 62 9.37 -14.85 4.54
C PRO A 62 10.62 -15.58 5.08
N PRO A 63 10.47 -16.45 6.10
CA PRO A 63 11.56 -17.27 6.63
C PRO A 63 11.98 -18.39 5.66
N GLN A 64 13.26 -18.76 5.69
CA GLN A 64 13.81 -19.86 4.91
C GLN A 64 13.33 -21.22 5.42
N LEU A 65 12.89 -22.09 4.50
CA LEU A 65 12.61 -23.51 4.78
C LEU A 65 13.84 -24.34 4.37
N SER A 66 14.39 -25.11 5.33
CA SER A 66 15.29 -26.22 5.04
C SER A 66 14.48 -27.54 4.91
N PRO A 67 14.87 -28.49 4.05
CA PRO A 67 14.09 -29.69 3.77
C PRO A 67 14.58 -30.92 4.54
N THR A 68 13.66 -31.75 5.10
CA THR A 68 13.83 -33.21 5.23
C THR A 68 12.47 -33.92 5.49
N ALA A 69 12.33 -35.12 4.90
CA ALA A 69 11.14 -35.99 4.73
C ALA A 69 10.75 -36.82 6.01
N PRO A 70 9.94 -37.92 5.99
CA PRO A 70 9.03 -38.50 4.97
C PRO A 70 7.63 -38.98 5.49
N VAL A 71 6.85 -39.45 4.51
CA VAL A 71 5.58 -40.23 4.44
C VAL A 71 5.16 -41.11 5.64
N GLY A 72 3.86 -41.11 5.96
CA GLY A 72 3.17 -42.15 6.73
C GLY A 72 1.63 -42.10 6.53
N SER A 73 1.06 -43.20 6.02
CA SER A 73 -0.36 -43.43 5.73
C SER A 73 -1.15 -43.86 6.96
N THR A 74 -2.42 -43.44 7.11
CA THR A 74 -3.58 -44.26 7.54
C THR A 74 -4.85 -43.39 7.73
N ALA A 75 -5.96 -43.83 7.13
CA ALA A 75 -7.33 -43.47 7.51
C ALA A 75 -7.79 -44.41 8.66
N PRO A 76 -8.89 -44.18 9.42
CA PRO A 76 -10.25 -44.32 8.86
C PRO A 76 -11.43 -43.58 9.56
N THR A 77 -12.60 -43.72 8.93
CA THR A 77 -13.98 -43.83 9.47
C THR A 77 -14.86 -42.61 9.76
N ALA A 78 -16.08 -42.73 9.23
CA ALA A 78 -17.20 -41.81 9.21
C ALA A 78 -18.05 -41.81 10.50
N SER A 79 -18.89 -40.78 10.66
CA SER A 79 -20.17 -40.90 11.37
C SER A 79 -21.21 -39.95 10.79
N THR A 80 -22.31 -40.57 10.36
CA THR A 80 -23.52 -40.02 9.77
C THR A 80 -24.46 -39.52 10.87
N THR A 81 -25.09 -38.36 10.69
CA THR A 81 -26.42 -38.09 11.27
C THR A 81 -27.29 -37.38 10.25
N ILE A 82 -28.50 -37.94 10.08
CA ILE A 82 -29.55 -37.54 9.16
C ILE A 82 -30.50 -36.60 9.93
N SER A 83 -30.98 -35.53 9.29
CA SER A 83 -32.19 -34.82 9.71
C SER A 83 -32.96 -34.35 8.48
N THR A 84 -34.24 -34.66 8.46
CA THR A 84 -35.22 -34.50 7.38
C THR A 84 -35.67 -33.04 7.19
N PRO A 85 -36.13 -32.63 5.98
CA PRO A 85 -36.44 -31.23 5.66
C PRO A 85 -37.93 -30.88 5.85
N LEU A 86 -38.20 -29.62 6.19
CA LEU A 86 -39.52 -28.96 6.03
C LEU A 86 -39.44 -27.96 4.86
N PRO A 87 -40.55 -27.72 4.13
CA PRO A 87 -40.54 -27.04 2.84
C PRO A 87 -40.45 -25.53 3.03
N ASN A 88 -39.59 -24.84 2.26
CA ASN A 88 -39.59 -23.38 2.25
C ASN A 88 -39.69 -22.81 0.84
N LEU A 89 -40.68 -21.92 0.71
CA LEU A 89 -41.06 -21.13 -0.47
C LEU A 89 -39.91 -20.18 -0.89
N PRO A 90 -39.85 -19.76 -2.17
CA PRO A 90 -38.69 -19.06 -2.72
C PRO A 90 -38.54 -17.65 -2.13
N ILE A 91 -37.46 -17.45 -1.37
CA ILE A 91 -36.97 -16.12 -0.98
C ILE A 91 -36.17 -15.59 -2.18
N ILE A 92 -36.59 -14.44 -2.71
CA ILE A 92 -35.87 -13.73 -3.78
C ILE A 92 -34.56 -13.18 -3.20
N THR A 93 -33.45 -13.83 -3.54
CA THR A 93 -32.09 -13.51 -3.08
C THR A 93 -31.62 -12.18 -3.67
N THR A 94 -31.37 -11.19 -2.81
CA THR A 94 -30.46 -10.09 -3.12
C THR A 94 -29.09 -10.68 -3.43
N GLY A 95 -28.66 -10.63 -4.69
CA GLY A 95 -27.46 -11.33 -5.16
C GLY A 95 -26.22 -11.05 -4.29
N THR A 96 -25.76 -12.07 -3.57
CA THR A 96 -24.45 -12.10 -2.92
C THR A 96 -23.39 -12.03 -4.01
N VAL A 97 -22.73 -10.88 -4.16
CA VAL A 97 -21.56 -10.77 -5.03
C VAL A 97 -20.52 -11.78 -4.54
N THR A 98 -20.11 -12.69 -5.41
CA THR A 98 -19.11 -13.69 -5.03
C THR A 98 -17.75 -13.00 -4.85
N SER A 99 -16.88 -13.57 -4.00
CA SER A 99 -15.54 -13.02 -3.78
C SER A 99 -14.74 -12.85 -5.08
N SER A 100 -14.96 -13.69 -6.09
CA SER A 100 -14.33 -13.56 -7.41
C SER A 100 -14.83 -12.35 -8.20
N GLN A 101 -16.14 -12.08 -8.19
CA GLN A 101 -16.71 -10.89 -8.83
C GLN A 101 -16.25 -9.60 -8.14
N GLU A 102 -16.19 -9.62 -6.80
CA GLU A 102 -15.63 -8.51 -6.03
C GLU A 102 -14.17 -8.24 -6.41
N MET A 103 -13.31 -9.27 -6.41
CA MET A 103 -11.90 -9.09 -6.76
C MET A 103 -11.70 -8.62 -8.20
N ASN A 104 -12.51 -9.07 -9.15
CA ASN A 104 -12.50 -8.54 -10.52
C ASN A 104 -12.81 -7.04 -10.55
N ALA A 105 -13.88 -6.62 -9.86
CA ALA A 105 -14.25 -5.21 -9.78
C ALA A 105 -13.16 -4.36 -9.11
N ILE A 106 -12.51 -4.87 -8.06
CA ILE A 106 -11.37 -4.21 -7.41
C ILE A 106 -10.20 -4.09 -8.39
N GLY A 107 -9.82 -5.19 -9.05
CA GLY A 107 -8.73 -5.23 -10.01
C GLY A 107 -8.92 -4.27 -11.17
N GLU A 108 -10.14 -4.18 -11.72
CA GLU A 108 -10.49 -3.22 -12.79
C GLU A 108 -10.38 -1.76 -12.34
N ARG A 109 -10.74 -1.46 -11.10
CA ARG A 109 -10.62 -0.10 -10.56
C ARG A 109 -9.16 0.31 -10.39
N ILE A 110 -8.33 -0.56 -9.81
CA ILE A 110 -6.90 -0.30 -9.67
C ILE A 110 -6.26 -0.21 -11.07
N PHE A 111 -6.63 -1.09 -12.00
CA PHE A 111 -6.17 -1.02 -13.39
C PHE A 111 -6.43 0.35 -14.01
N ARG A 112 -7.66 0.86 -13.93
CA ARG A 112 -7.99 2.22 -14.42
C ARG A 112 -7.17 3.31 -13.74
N ASN A 113 -6.96 3.21 -12.43
CA ASN A 113 -6.18 4.21 -11.69
C ASN A 113 -4.69 4.19 -12.05
N GLU A 114 -4.11 3.01 -12.31
CA GLU A 114 -2.68 2.82 -12.55
C GLU A 114 -2.26 2.97 -14.01
N THR A 115 -3.19 2.78 -14.95
CA THR A 115 -2.86 2.65 -16.38
C THR A 115 -3.78 3.43 -17.30
N GLU A 116 -4.76 4.15 -16.76
CA GLU A 116 -5.86 4.77 -17.53
C GLU A 116 -6.62 3.75 -18.40
N GLY A 117 -6.50 2.44 -18.10
CA GLY A 117 -7.10 1.35 -18.85
C GLY A 117 -6.24 0.79 -19.99
N ASP A 118 -4.97 1.21 -20.12
CA ASP A 118 -4.05 0.69 -21.13
C ASP A 118 -3.23 -0.49 -20.61
N ALA A 119 -3.49 -1.70 -21.14
CA ALA A 119 -2.79 -2.92 -20.76
C ALA A 119 -1.27 -2.86 -20.98
N ARG A 120 -0.78 -2.02 -21.91
CA ARG A 120 0.67 -1.85 -22.12
C ARG A 120 1.36 -1.18 -20.94
N GLN A 121 0.62 -0.39 -20.16
CA GLN A 121 1.16 0.27 -18.96
C GLN A 121 1.23 -0.67 -17.75
N LEU A 122 0.70 -1.89 -17.84
CA LEU A 122 0.95 -2.99 -16.89
C LEU A 122 2.37 -3.53 -17.00
N LEU A 123 3.15 -3.07 -17.98
CA LEU A 123 4.48 -3.56 -18.27
C LEU A 123 5.47 -2.40 -18.24
N ARG A 124 6.28 -2.32 -17.19
CA ARG A 124 7.24 -1.24 -17.01
C ARG A 124 8.60 -1.79 -16.63
N TRP A 125 9.64 -1.01 -16.91
CA TRP A 125 10.97 -1.27 -16.37
C TRP A 125 11.27 -0.32 -15.22
N HIS A 126 11.50 -0.87 -14.03
CA HIS A 126 11.91 -0.07 -12.88
C HIS A 126 13.42 0.18 -12.95
N SER A 127 13.81 1.37 -13.42
CA SER A 127 15.20 1.67 -13.78
C SER A 127 16.15 1.69 -12.58
N GLN A 128 15.71 2.18 -11.42
CA GLN A 128 16.55 2.23 -10.21
C GLN A 128 16.80 0.84 -9.60
N GLY A 129 15.81 -0.04 -9.70
CA GLY A 129 15.89 -1.40 -9.15
C GLY A 129 16.35 -2.46 -10.16
N ASN A 130 16.43 -2.09 -11.44
CA ASN A 130 16.80 -2.95 -12.56
C ASN A 130 15.97 -4.24 -12.69
N PHE A 131 14.64 -4.10 -12.71
CA PHE A 131 13.71 -5.22 -12.86
C PHE A 131 12.48 -4.83 -13.70
N ALA A 132 11.75 -5.84 -14.16
CA ALA A 132 10.44 -5.64 -14.78
C ALA A 132 9.37 -5.49 -13.68
N ASP A 133 8.62 -4.40 -13.73
CA ASP A 133 7.50 -4.05 -12.86
C ASP A 133 6.20 -4.35 -13.58
N LEU A 134 5.44 -5.32 -13.07
CA LEU A 134 4.34 -5.94 -13.80
C LEU A 134 2.99 -5.86 -13.07
N GLY A 135 1.92 -5.68 -13.84
CA GLY A 135 0.56 -5.79 -13.32
C GLY A 135 0.12 -4.59 -12.48
N ILE A 136 -1.06 -4.72 -11.87
CA ILE A 136 -1.66 -3.65 -11.04
C ILE A 136 -1.08 -3.58 -9.62
N GLY A 137 -0.35 -4.62 -9.21
CA GLY A 137 0.20 -4.76 -7.86
C GLY A 137 1.71 -4.57 -7.78
N HIS A 138 2.33 -3.99 -8.81
CA HIS A 138 3.78 -3.84 -8.94
C HIS A 138 4.57 -5.14 -8.70
N LEU A 139 4.23 -6.18 -9.47
CA LEU A 139 4.85 -7.48 -9.38
C LEU A 139 6.28 -7.43 -9.90
N VAL A 140 7.24 -7.50 -8.97
CA VAL A 140 8.67 -7.41 -9.24
C VAL A 140 9.17 -8.70 -9.88
N TRP A 141 9.87 -8.57 -11.00
CA TRP A 141 10.51 -9.69 -11.70
C TRP A 141 11.94 -9.39 -12.09
N TYR A 142 12.91 -9.99 -11.38
CA TYR A 142 14.32 -9.75 -11.62
C TYR A 142 14.87 -10.57 -12.79
N PRO A 143 15.87 -10.05 -13.52
CA PRO A 143 16.66 -10.85 -14.44
C PRO A 143 17.39 -11.99 -13.75
N ALA A 144 17.83 -12.98 -14.53
CA ALA A 144 18.64 -14.07 -14.03
C ALA A 144 19.91 -13.54 -13.32
N ASN A 145 20.25 -14.15 -12.19
CA ASN A 145 21.41 -13.80 -11.35
C ASN A 145 21.44 -12.35 -10.83
N GLN A 146 20.30 -11.65 -10.88
CA GLN A 146 20.16 -10.32 -10.30
C GLN A 146 19.16 -10.37 -9.15
N ARG A 147 19.48 -9.64 -8.09
CA ARG A 147 18.60 -9.41 -6.94
C ARG A 147 18.80 -7.97 -6.49
N GLY A 148 17.78 -7.41 -5.87
CA GLY A 148 17.83 -6.08 -5.31
C GLY A 148 17.09 -6.00 -3.98
N PRO A 149 16.93 -4.80 -3.43
CA PRO A 149 16.28 -4.60 -2.13
C PRO A 149 14.76 -4.78 -2.19
N TYR A 150 14.18 -4.97 -3.38
CA TYR A 150 12.75 -5.21 -3.54
C TYR A 150 12.49 -6.72 -3.54
N THR A 151 11.42 -7.15 -2.87
CA THR A 151 11.04 -8.56 -2.89
C THR A 151 10.53 -8.94 -4.27
N GLU A 152 11.05 -10.03 -4.83
CA GLU A 152 10.57 -10.61 -6.07
C GLU A 152 9.18 -11.26 -5.85
N THR A 153 8.16 -10.77 -6.54
CA THR A 153 6.75 -11.17 -6.30
C THR A 153 6.07 -11.77 -7.52
N PHE A 154 6.53 -11.51 -8.74
CA PHE A 154 5.92 -12.06 -9.95
C PHE A 154 5.95 -13.60 -10.01
N PRO A 155 7.04 -14.30 -9.66
CA PRO A 155 7.04 -15.77 -9.59
C PRO A 155 6.03 -16.33 -8.57
N SER A 156 5.88 -15.67 -7.41
CA SER A 156 4.86 -16.04 -6.42
C SER A 156 3.43 -15.84 -6.95
N PHE A 157 3.20 -14.81 -7.76
CA PHE A 157 1.93 -14.62 -8.44
C PHE A 157 1.66 -15.72 -9.47
N LEU A 158 2.64 -16.15 -10.27
CA LEU A 158 2.47 -17.26 -11.21
C LEU A 158 2.07 -18.55 -10.48
N ASN A 159 2.75 -18.87 -9.37
CA ASN A 159 2.38 -20.02 -8.52
C ASN A 159 0.95 -19.88 -7.96
N TYR A 160 0.54 -18.66 -7.58
CA TYR A 160 -0.82 -18.39 -7.13
C TYR A 160 -1.84 -18.67 -8.24
N VAL A 161 -1.61 -18.17 -9.45
CA VAL A 161 -2.49 -18.41 -10.61
C VAL A 161 -2.62 -19.90 -10.91
N GLN A 162 -1.51 -20.64 -10.89
CA GLN A 162 -1.52 -22.10 -11.06
C GLN A 162 -2.30 -22.81 -9.95
N SER A 163 -2.17 -22.39 -8.69
CA SER A 163 -2.95 -22.95 -7.57
C SER A 163 -4.47 -22.72 -7.70
N LYS A 164 -4.89 -21.78 -8.55
CA LYS A 164 -6.29 -21.51 -8.90
C LYS A 164 -6.73 -22.22 -10.19
N ASN A 165 -5.91 -23.14 -10.72
CA ASN A 165 -6.16 -23.88 -11.96
C ASN A 165 -6.35 -22.99 -13.20
N VAL A 166 -5.75 -21.79 -13.20
CA VAL A 166 -5.75 -20.91 -14.37
C VAL A 166 -4.47 -21.16 -15.19
N PRO A 167 -4.57 -21.47 -16.49
CA PRO A 167 -3.41 -21.79 -17.31
C PRO A 167 -2.52 -20.55 -17.49
N LEU A 168 -1.21 -20.77 -17.42
CA LEU A 168 -0.20 -19.76 -17.77
C LEU A 168 0.07 -19.79 -19.28
N PRO A 169 0.47 -18.66 -19.89
CA PRO A 169 1.09 -18.64 -21.21
C PRO A 169 2.21 -19.69 -21.32
N THR A 170 2.25 -20.43 -22.42
CA THR A 170 3.15 -21.60 -22.58
C THR A 170 4.62 -21.26 -22.34
N TRP A 171 5.07 -20.10 -22.79
CA TRP A 171 6.45 -19.65 -22.60
C TRP A 171 6.77 -19.25 -21.15
N LEU A 172 5.77 -18.81 -20.37
CA LEU A 172 5.92 -18.59 -18.93
C LEU A 172 5.96 -19.91 -18.16
N ALA A 173 5.10 -20.86 -18.54
CA ALA A 173 5.02 -22.18 -17.91
C ALA A 173 6.32 -23.00 -18.09
N ASN A 174 6.94 -22.90 -19.26
CA ASN A 174 8.11 -23.72 -19.64
C ASN A 174 9.45 -23.10 -19.20
N ARG A 175 9.47 -22.14 -18.26
CA ARG A 175 10.71 -21.48 -17.81
C ARG A 175 11.31 -22.13 -16.55
N PRO A 176 12.47 -22.79 -16.65
CA PRO A 176 13.06 -23.54 -15.53
C PRO A 176 13.56 -22.67 -14.36
N ASN A 177 13.90 -21.39 -14.60
CA ASN A 177 14.56 -20.54 -13.60
C ASN A 177 13.63 -19.45 -13.04
N GLN A 178 12.38 -19.39 -13.53
CA GLN A 178 11.37 -18.34 -13.27
C GLN A 178 11.89 -16.89 -13.32
N ALA A 179 13.07 -16.61 -13.88
CA ALA A 179 13.65 -15.28 -13.97
C ALA A 179 13.16 -14.52 -15.22
N SER A 180 13.23 -13.19 -15.15
CA SER A 180 12.81 -12.30 -16.23
C SER A 180 13.64 -12.54 -17.51
N PRO A 181 13.01 -12.60 -18.71
CA PRO A 181 13.71 -12.75 -19.99
C PRO A 181 14.71 -11.64 -20.29
N TRP A 182 14.45 -10.45 -19.75
CA TRP A 182 15.12 -9.23 -20.17
C TRP A 182 16.23 -8.90 -19.17
N ALA A 183 17.48 -8.95 -19.62
CA ALA A 183 18.65 -8.72 -18.78
C ALA A 183 18.75 -7.28 -18.23
N ASN A 184 18.13 -6.32 -18.92
CA ASN A 184 18.18 -4.90 -18.61
C ASN A 184 17.05 -4.14 -19.32
N LYS A 185 16.95 -2.83 -19.02
CA LYS A 185 15.98 -1.90 -19.63
C LYS A 185 15.99 -1.94 -21.14
N ALA A 186 17.17 -1.89 -21.77
CA ALA A 186 17.26 -1.83 -23.23
C ALA A 186 16.70 -3.09 -23.89
N ALA A 187 16.93 -4.27 -23.29
CA ALA A 187 16.33 -5.52 -23.75
C ALA A 187 14.81 -5.54 -23.57
N PHE A 188 14.30 -5.04 -22.44
CA PHE A 188 12.87 -4.95 -22.16
C PHE A 188 12.15 -4.01 -23.13
N GLU A 189 12.73 -2.83 -23.37
CA GLU A 189 12.18 -1.82 -24.28
C GLU A 189 12.16 -2.30 -25.73
N ARG A 190 13.21 -3.00 -26.19
CA ARG A 190 13.22 -3.61 -27.53
C ARG A 190 12.15 -4.69 -27.69
N ALA A 191 11.80 -5.39 -26.61
CA ALA A 191 10.81 -6.46 -26.64
C ALA A 191 9.36 -5.95 -26.55
N LYS A 192 9.11 -4.63 -26.53
CA LYS A 192 7.75 -4.08 -26.41
C LYS A 192 6.79 -4.53 -27.50
N ASP A 193 7.32 -4.80 -28.69
CA ASP A 193 6.55 -5.29 -29.82
C ASP A 193 6.59 -6.81 -29.99
N ASP A 194 7.34 -7.52 -29.15
CA ASP A 194 7.48 -8.96 -29.23
C ASP A 194 6.15 -9.66 -28.86
N PRO A 195 5.82 -10.79 -29.52
CA PRO A 195 4.63 -11.57 -29.20
C PRO A 195 4.54 -11.97 -27.72
N GLN A 196 5.67 -12.30 -27.09
CA GLN A 196 5.71 -12.69 -25.67
C GLN A 196 5.29 -11.56 -24.73
N LEU A 197 5.73 -10.33 -25.00
CA LEU A 197 5.39 -9.20 -24.15
C LEU A 197 3.93 -8.78 -24.33
N ARG A 198 3.42 -8.83 -25.58
CA ARG A 198 1.98 -8.63 -25.86
C ARG A 198 1.11 -9.68 -25.18
N GLU A 199 1.53 -10.94 -25.21
CA GLU A 199 0.85 -12.02 -24.50
C GLU A 199 0.89 -11.83 -22.98
N LEU A 200 2.01 -11.35 -22.43
CA LEU A 200 2.13 -11.01 -21.01
C LEU A 200 1.16 -9.89 -20.61
N ALA A 201 1.06 -8.82 -21.40
CA ALA A 201 0.11 -7.72 -21.17
C ALA A 201 -1.33 -8.25 -21.12
N ASN A 202 -1.70 -9.07 -22.11
CA ASN A 202 -3.03 -9.68 -22.20
C ASN A 202 -3.31 -10.62 -21.03
N PHE A 203 -2.32 -11.42 -20.62
CA PHE A 203 -2.43 -12.30 -19.46
C PHE A 203 -2.67 -11.51 -18.18
N LEU A 204 -1.90 -10.45 -17.94
CA LEU A 204 -2.07 -9.58 -16.77
C LEU A 204 -3.45 -8.89 -16.79
N GLN A 205 -3.89 -8.37 -17.94
CA GLN A 205 -5.20 -7.75 -18.06
C GLN A 205 -6.36 -8.75 -17.84
N LYS A 206 -6.22 -10.01 -18.30
CA LYS A 206 -7.24 -11.05 -18.08
C LYS A 206 -7.27 -11.56 -16.63
N THR A 207 -6.22 -11.30 -15.85
CA THR A 207 -6.06 -11.82 -14.49
C THR A 207 -6.13 -10.74 -13.42
N LEU A 208 -6.73 -9.57 -13.71
CA LEU A 208 -6.85 -8.46 -12.76
C LEU A 208 -7.48 -8.88 -11.42
N GLY A 209 -8.54 -9.70 -11.44
CA GLY A 209 -9.13 -10.20 -10.20
C GLY A 209 -8.22 -11.16 -9.43
N LEU A 210 -7.43 -11.98 -10.12
CA LEU A 210 -6.44 -12.83 -9.44
C LEU A 210 -5.30 -12.01 -8.84
N GLN A 211 -4.89 -10.92 -9.49
CA GLN A 211 -3.90 -10.00 -8.94
C GLN A 211 -4.45 -9.31 -7.67
N ALA A 212 -5.69 -8.82 -7.70
CA ALA A 212 -6.34 -8.23 -6.53
C ALA A 212 -6.49 -9.25 -5.38
N ALA A 213 -6.89 -10.49 -5.68
CA ALA A 213 -6.98 -11.57 -4.70
C ALA A 213 -5.60 -11.89 -4.09
N PHE A 214 -4.57 -12.02 -4.94
CA PHE A 214 -3.19 -12.25 -4.50
C PHE A 214 -2.69 -11.11 -3.60
N MET A 215 -2.92 -9.85 -3.99
CA MET A 215 -2.56 -8.68 -3.19
C MET A 215 -3.29 -8.66 -1.84
N THR A 216 -4.57 -9.04 -1.81
CA THR A 216 -5.36 -9.15 -0.56
C THR A 216 -4.76 -10.20 0.36
N ASP A 217 -4.47 -11.38 -0.16
CA ASP A 217 -3.88 -12.48 0.61
C ASP A 217 -2.48 -12.11 1.11
N GLN A 218 -1.68 -11.41 0.29
CA GLN A 218 -0.39 -10.87 0.72
C GLN A 218 -0.55 -9.84 1.85
N LEU A 219 -1.46 -8.88 1.71
CA LEU A 219 -1.68 -7.86 2.73
C LEU A 219 -2.08 -8.52 4.06
N ARG A 220 -3.03 -9.46 4.05
CA ARG A 220 -3.44 -10.24 5.23
C ARG A 220 -2.27 -10.96 5.90
N ARG A 221 -1.45 -11.67 5.11
CA ARG A 221 -0.30 -12.42 5.62
C ARG A 221 0.78 -11.52 6.21
N ASN A 222 1.01 -10.34 5.62
CA ASN A 222 2.10 -9.46 6.01
C ASN A 222 1.73 -8.47 7.09
N LEU A 223 0.44 -8.21 7.30
CA LEU A 223 -0.03 -7.25 8.29
C LEU A 223 0.55 -7.47 9.69
N PRO A 224 0.63 -8.70 10.24
CA PRO A 224 1.24 -8.93 11.55
C PRO A 224 2.68 -8.41 11.64
N THR A 225 3.48 -8.62 10.59
CA THR A 225 4.87 -8.11 10.53
C THR A 225 4.90 -6.61 10.28
N MET A 226 3.99 -6.07 9.44
CA MET A 226 3.89 -4.63 9.19
C MET A 226 3.65 -3.85 10.49
N VAL A 227 2.73 -4.29 11.33
CA VAL A 227 2.42 -3.59 12.59
C VAL A 227 3.55 -3.69 13.62
N GLN A 228 4.47 -4.66 13.53
CA GLN A 228 5.64 -4.70 14.42
C GLN A 228 6.56 -3.50 14.25
N THR A 229 6.50 -2.82 13.09
CA THR A 229 7.24 -1.58 12.84
C THR A 229 6.70 -0.39 13.64
N LEU A 230 5.52 -0.51 14.24
CA LEU A 230 4.95 0.49 15.15
C LEU A 230 5.40 0.25 16.59
N PRO A 231 5.45 1.29 17.43
CA PRO A 231 5.55 1.13 18.88
C PRO A 231 4.40 0.25 19.42
N ALA A 232 4.69 -0.55 20.45
CA ALA A 232 3.79 -1.58 20.98
C ALA A 232 2.35 -1.10 21.29
N PRO A 233 2.11 0.10 21.87
CA PRO A 233 0.76 0.57 22.17
C PRO A 233 -0.15 0.77 20.94
N TYR A 234 0.44 0.92 19.75
CA TYR A 234 -0.31 1.26 18.53
C TYR A 234 -0.61 0.06 17.63
N ARG A 235 0.07 -1.06 17.86
CA ARG A 235 -0.02 -2.24 16.99
C ARG A 235 -1.46 -2.76 16.94
N GLN A 236 -2.11 -2.85 18.09
CA GLN A 236 -3.48 -3.36 18.19
C GLN A 236 -4.50 -2.43 17.52
N ALA A 237 -4.34 -1.11 17.66
CA ALA A 237 -5.23 -0.15 17.01
C ALA A 237 -5.18 -0.28 15.47
N ALA A 238 -3.98 -0.37 14.89
CA ALA A 238 -3.81 -0.57 13.45
C ALA A 238 -4.40 -1.91 12.96
N LEU A 239 -4.21 -3.00 13.72
CA LEU A 239 -4.82 -4.30 13.42
C LEU A 239 -6.35 -4.24 13.47
N ASN A 240 -6.92 -3.59 14.49
CA ASN A 240 -8.37 -3.44 14.63
C ASN A 240 -8.95 -2.67 13.44
N ASN A 241 -8.33 -1.55 13.06
CA ASN A 241 -8.79 -0.74 11.93
C ASN A 241 -8.67 -1.48 10.59
N PHE A 242 -7.63 -2.31 10.41
CA PHE A 242 -7.58 -3.23 9.27
C PHE A 242 -8.76 -4.20 9.26
N GLN A 243 -9.07 -4.85 10.38
CA GLN A 243 -10.18 -5.79 10.47
C GLN A 243 -11.53 -5.11 10.24
N VAL A 244 -11.69 -3.86 10.69
CA VAL A 244 -12.89 -3.05 10.42
C VAL A 244 -13.04 -2.83 8.91
N MET A 245 -11.96 -2.45 8.22
CA MET A 245 -11.97 -2.27 6.77
C MET A 245 -12.21 -3.59 6.02
N GLU A 246 -11.61 -4.68 6.46
CA GLU A 246 -11.81 -6.00 5.87
C GLU A 246 -13.27 -6.50 5.99
N LYS A 247 -13.93 -6.22 7.11
CA LYS A 247 -15.34 -6.56 7.34
C LYS A 247 -16.31 -5.59 6.68
N THR A 248 -15.83 -4.44 6.22
CA THR A 248 -16.64 -3.42 5.58
C THR A 248 -16.85 -3.78 4.11
N PRO A 249 -18.10 -3.88 3.61
CA PRO A 249 -18.35 -4.05 2.18
C PRO A 249 -17.62 -2.97 1.36
N GLY A 250 -16.80 -3.40 0.41
CA GLY A 250 -15.98 -2.49 -0.41
C GLY A 250 -14.73 -1.93 0.28
N GLY A 251 -14.42 -2.32 1.52
CA GLY A 251 -13.26 -1.82 2.28
C GLY A 251 -11.91 -2.39 1.87
N VAL A 252 -11.88 -3.50 1.13
CA VAL A 252 -10.63 -4.06 0.56
C VAL A 252 -10.04 -3.14 -0.51
N TYR A 253 -10.88 -2.54 -1.37
CA TYR A 253 -10.40 -1.70 -2.46
C TYR A 253 -9.57 -0.50 -1.99
N PRO A 254 -10.03 0.33 -1.03
CA PRO A 254 -9.24 1.45 -0.52
C PRO A 254 -7.89 1.02 0.05
N MET A 255 -7.84 -0.10 0.78
CA MET A 255 -6.59 -0.60 1.36
C MET A 255 -5.57 -1.00 0.29
N LEU A 256 -6.02 -1.75 -0.73
CA LEU A 256 -5.14 -2.17 -1.83
C LEU A 256 -4.72 -0.99 -2.70
N ASP A 257 -5.68 -0.17 -3.12
CA ASP A 257 -5.43 0.97 -3.99
C ASP A 257 -4.46 1.95 -3.33
N TYR A 258 -4.69 2.30 -2.05
CA TYR A 258 -3.80 3.20 -1.32
C TYR A 258 -2.39 2.63 -1.17
N MET A 259 -2.26 1.33 -0.85
CA MET A 259 -0.97 0.67 -0.76
C MET A 259 -0.22 0.71 -2.11
N VAL A 260 -0.91 0.54 -3.24
CA VAL A 260 -0.31 0.58 -4.57
C VAL A 260 0.32 1.95 -4.86
N PHE A 261 -0.37 3.06 -4.58
CA PHE A 261 0.14 4.39 -4.97
C PHE A 261 0.93 5.14 -3.88
N GLN A 262 0.76 4.82 -2.59
CA GLN A 262 1.47 5.49 -1.47
C GLN A 262 2.45 4.58 -0.73
N GLY A 263 2.34 3.26 -0.88
CA GLY A 263 3.17 2.29 -0.17
C GLY A 263 2.53 1.73 1.10
N SER A 264 3.22 0.76 1.70
CA SER A 264 2.75 0.05 2.90
C SER A 264 2.90 0.88 4.19
N GLY A 265 3.83 1.83 4.23
CA GLY A 265 4.14 2.63 5.42
C GLY A 265 5.11 1.94 6.40
N THR A 266 5.79 0.88 5.96
CA THR A 266 6.79 0.15 6.74
C THR A 266 8.23 0.58 6.46
N SER A 267 8.48 1.26 5.34
CA SER A 267 9.82 1.71 4.95
C SER A 267 10.24 2.97 5.70
N SER A 268 11.52 3.05 6.09
CA SER A 268 12.09 4.31 6.60
C SER A 268 12.21 5.39 5.52
N ASN A 269 12.26 4.98 4.24
CA ASN A 269 12.29 5.89 3.10
C ASN A 269 10.90 6.50 2.78
N GLU A 270 9.84 5.97 3.36
CA GLU A 270 8.47 6.48 3.21
C GLU A 270 8.11 7.48 4.32
N ARG A 271 9.06 8.35 4.68
CA ARG A 271 8.92 9.30 5.78
C ARG A 271 9.54 10.65 5.47
N TYR A 272 8.89 11.72 5.93
CA TYR A 272 9.45 13.06 6.00
C TYR A 272 9.35 13.53 7.45
N ASN A 273 10.47 13.99 8.03
CA ASN A 273 10.53 14.42 9.45
C ASN A 273 10.00 13.35 10.43
N GLY A 274 10.22 12.06 10.14
CA GLY A 274 9.72 10.93 10.93
C GLY A 274 8.26 10.54 10.65
N LEU A 275 7.48 11.40 9.99
CA LEU A 275 6.08 11.17 9.64
C LEU A 275 5.98 10.29 8.39
N GLY A 276 5.35 9.12 8.54
CA GLY A 276 5.04 8.24 7.41
C GLY A 276 3.71 8.57 6.75
N TRP A 277 3.49 8.06 5.55
CA TRP A 277 2.26 8.33 4.77
C TRP A 277 1.62 7.09 4.15
N GLY A 278 2.18 5.90 4.36
CA GLY A 278 1.68 4.66 3.74
C GLY A 278 0.45 4.11 4.45
N LEU A 279 -0.05 2.96 3.97
CA LEU A 279 -1.27 2.32 4.48
C LEU A 279 -1.28 2.17 6.01
N LEU A 280 -0.14 1.82 6.61
CA LEU A 280 -0.03 1.65 8.06
C LEU A 280 -0.34 2.93 8.84
N GLN A 281 0.07 4.10 8.32
CA GLN A 281 -0.26 5.38 8.96
C GLN A 281 -1.73 5.74 8.76
N VAL A 282 -2.33 5.41 7.61
CA VAL A 282 -3.77 5.57 7.41
C VAL A 282 -4.56 4.75 8.43
N LEU A 283 -4.24 3.47 8.57
CA LEU A 283 -4.90 2.58 9.54
C LEU A 283 -4.70 3.06 10.99
N LEU A 284 -3.51 3.56 11.34
CA LEU A 284 -3.23 4.08 12.68
C LEU A 284 -4.00 5.38 12.97
N ASN A 285 -4.15 6.24 11.98
CA ASN A 285 -4.78 7.55 12.15
C ASN A 285 -6.32 7.49 12.10
N MET A 286 -6.90 6.34 11.75
CA MET A 286 -8.35 6.13 11.78
C MET A 286 -8.89 6.12 13.21
N GLU A 287 -10.01 6.80 13.43
CA GLU A 287 -10.82 6.69 14.63
C GLU A 287 -11.50 5.31 14.73
N THR A 288 -11.87 4.92 15.94
CA THR A 288 -12.57 3.65 16.17
C THR A 288 -14.01 3.76 15.67
N VAL A 289 -14.30 3.01 14.61
CA VAL A 289 -15.62 2.98 13.97
C VAL A 289 -16.06 1.54 13.71
N GLN A 290 -17.36 1.32 13.57
CA GLN A 290 -17.91 0.01 13.20
C GLN A 290 -17.78 -0.24 11.69
N PRO A 291 -17.70 -1.52 11.25
CA PRO A 291 -17.70 -1.85 9.84
C PRO A 291 -18.90 -1.26 9.09
N GLY A 292 -18.67 -0.70 7.91
CA GLY A 292 -19.72 -0.09 7.08
C GLY A 292 -19.32 1.25 6.45
N PRO A 293 -20.29 2.04 5.97
CA PRO A 293 -20.01 3.31 5.27
C PRO A 293 -19.15 4.30 6.07
N ASN A 294 -19.30 4.32 7.40
CA ASN A 294 -18.49 5.18 8.28
C ASN A 294 -17.02 4.76 8.31
N ALA A 295 -16.72 3.46 8.22
CA ALA A 295 -15.34 2.98 8.09
C ALA A 295 -14.68 3.45 6.78
N LEU A 296 -15.43 3.46 5.67
CA LEU A 296 -14.92 3.99 4.40
C LEU A 296 -14.69 5.51 4.48
N ALA A 297 -15.62 6.25 5.08
CA ALA A 297 -15.47 7.69 5.28
C ALA A 297 -14.25 8.00 6.17
N GLU A 298 -14.04 7.21 7.22
CA GLU A 298 -12.92 7.38 8.13
C GLU A 298 -11.58 7.02 7.50
N PHE A 299 -11.54 5.96 6.69
CA PHE A 299 -10.36 5.64 5.87
C PHE A 299 -10.05 6.78 4.90
N MET A 300 -11.06 7.35 4.23
CA MET A 300 -10.89 8.49 3.32
C MET A 300 -10.32 9.72 4.02
N ARG A 301 -10.86 10.07 5.20
CA ARG A 301 -10.36 11.18 6.03
C ARG A 301 -8.89 10.96 6.38
N SER A 302 -8.57 9.78 6.93
CA SER A 302 -7.21 9.43 7.34
C SER A 302 -6.21 9.37 6.18
N ALA A 303 -6.63 8.85 5.02
CA ALA A 303 -5.83 8.84 3.79
C ALA A 303 -5.57 10.26 3.27
N ASN A 304 -6.58 11.12 3.28
CA ASN A 304 -6.44 12.53 2.88
C ASN A 304 -5.47 13.27 3.81
N ASP A 305 -5.60 13.09 5.12
CA ASP A 305 -4.69 13.70 6.09
C ASP A 305 -3.25 13.22 5.90
N SER A 306 -3.06 11.93 5.61
CA SER A 306 -1.73 11.35 5.37
C SER A 306 -1.03 11.98 4.16
N VAL A 307 -1.74 12.15 3.04
CA VAL A 307 -1.17 12.80 1.85
C VAL A 307 -0.99 14.31 2.02
N MET A 308 -1.87 14.99 2.76
CA MET A 308 -1.69 16.41 3.09
C MET A 308 -0.46 16.65 3.96
N HIS A 309 -0.26 15.82 4.98
CA HIS A 309 0.93 15.89 5.83
C HIS A 309 2.20 15.57 5.05
N ARG A 310 2.17 14.58 4.16
CA ARG A 310 3.29 14.28 3.26
C ARG A 310 3.69 15.52 2.46
N VAL A 311 2.74 16.18 1.81
CA VAL A 311 2.99 17.40 1.02
C VAL A 311 3.54 18.53 1.88
N ALA A 312 2.98 18.72 3.08
CA ALA A 312 3.44 19.77 4.00
C ALA A 312 4.87 19.52 4.53
N ALA A 313 5.26 18.25 4.71
CA ALA A 313 6.58 17.86 5.20
C ALA A 313 7.62 17.64 4.08
N ALA A 314 7.19 17.58 2.82
CA ALA A 314 8.06 17.28 1.68
C ALA A 314 9.11 18.39 1.47
N PRO A 315 10.38 18.03 1.16
CA PRO A 315 11.38 19.00 0.72
C PRO A 315 10.90 19.78 -0.51
N ALA A 316 11.16 21.08 -0.56
CA ALA A 316 10.65 21.97 -1.61
C ALA A 316 11.05 21.53 -3.02
N GLU A 317 12.22 20.90 -3.15
CA GLU A 317 12.78 20.42 -4.41
C GLU A 317 11.96 19.26 -5.01
N ARG A 318 11.24 18.50 -4.16
CA ARG A 318 10.36 17.41 -4.60
C ARG A 318 9.09 17.92 -5.28
N ARG A 319 8.65 19.15 -4.97
CA ARG A 319 7.48 19.82 -5.56
C ARG A 319 6.21 18.93 -5.53
N GLU A 320 6.00 18.19 -4.44
CA GLU A 320 4.91 17.20 -4.34
C GLU A 320 3.50 17.82 -4.30
N ALA A 321 3.38 19.12 -3.96
CA ALA A 321 2.09 19.81 -3.90
C ALA A 321 1.27 19.71 -5.19
N ARG A 322 1.92 19.57 -6.35
CA ARG A 322 1.25 19.36 -7.65
C ARG A 322 0.46 18.06 -7.74
N MET A 323 0.78 17.06 -6.90
CA MET A 323 0.15 15.74 -6.92
C MET A 323 -1.09 15.67 -6.02
N LEU A 324 -1.25 16.63 -5.10
CA LEU A 324 -2.26 16.57 -4.05
C LEU A 324 -3.69 16.47 -4.60
N SER A 325 -4.02 17.26 -5.62
CA SER A 325 -5.35 17.26 -6.24
C SER A 325 -5.70 15.90 -6.86
N THR A 326 -4.74 15.27 -7.54
CA THR A 326 -4.90 13.93 -8.13
C THR A 326 -5.08 12.87 -7.05
N TRP A 327 -4.27 12.90 -5.99
CA TRP A 327 -4.39 11.96 -4.86
C TRP A 327 -5.74 12.10 -4.15
N GLN A 328 -6.17 13.32 -3.87
CA GLN A 328 -7.48 13.57 -3.26
C GLN A 328 -8.63 13.09 -4.15
N THR A 329 -8.53 13.28 -5.46
CA THR A 329 -9.53 12.78 -6.42
C THR A 329 -9.63 11.26 -6.37
N ARG A 330 -8.49 10.56 -6.32
CA ARG A 330 -8.44 9.10 -6.17
C ARG A 330 -9.07 8.64 -4.85
N ILE A 331 -8.71 9.27 -3.73
CA ILE A 331 -9.24 8.96 -2.39
C ILE A 331 -10.76 9.16 -2.31
N ARG A 332 -11.32 10.18 -2.98
CA ARG A 332 -12.78 10.41 -3.04
C ARG A 332 -13.57 9.26 -3.68
N THR A 333 -12.91 8.34 -4.37
CA THR A 333 -13.55 7.15 -4.96
C THR A 333 -13.77 6.01 -3.96
N TYR A 334 -13.24 6.09 -2.74
CA TYR A 334 -13.28 5.00 -1.74
C TYR A 334 -14.64 4.82 -1.05
N LYS A 335 -15.62 5.66 -1.35
CA LYS A 335 -17.02 5.42 -0.99
C LYS A 335 -17.59 4.17 -1.66
N LEU A 336 -18.64 3.60 -1.07
CA LEU A 336 -19.42 2.56 -1.74
C LEU A 336 -19.88 3.06 -3.12
N PRO A 337 -19.81 2.22 -4.17
CA PRO A 337 -20.46 2.52 -5.44
C PRO A 337 -21.93 2.85 -5.16
N THR A 338 -22.33 4.07 -5.49
CA THR A 338 -23.74 4.44 -5.42
C THR A 338 -24.45 3.51 -6.40
N ARG A 339 -25.49 2.78 -5.95
CA ARG A 339 -26.31 1.98 -6.88
C ARG A 339 -26.80 2.96 -7.94
N VAL A 340 -26.25 2.88 -9.15
CA VAL A 340 -26.80 3.57 -10.30
C VAL A 340 -28.17 2.94 -10.47
N GLY A 341 -29.22 3.71 -10.18
CA GLY A 341 -30.58 3.29 -10.46
C GLY A 341 -30.61 2.86 -11.92
N VAL A 342 -31.08 1.64 -12.18
CA VAL A 342 -31.38 1.16 -13.52
C VAL A 342 -32.44 2.11 -14.07
N ALA A 343 -32.00 3.14 -14.78
CA ALA A 343 -32.88 3.88 -15.65
C ALA A 343 -33.11 2.96 -16.85
N SER A 344 -34.19 2.19 -16.77
CA SER A 344 -34.76 1.51 -17.92
C SER A 344 -34.92 2.55 -19.05
N ARG A 345 -34.21 2.35 -20.15
CA ARG A 345 -34.54 2.92 -21.45
C ARG A 345 -34.43 1.83 -22.49
#